data_AF-A0A511W5N4-F1
#
_entry.id   AF-A0A511W5N4-F1
#
_cell.length_a   1.000
_cell.length_b   1.000
_cell.length_c   1.000
_cell.angle_alpha   90.00
_cell.angle_beta   90.00
_cell.angle_gamma   90.00
#
_symmetry.space_group_name_H-M   'P 1'
#
loop_
_entity.id
_entity.type
_entity.pdbx_description
1 polymer ?
#
loop_
_entity_poly.entity_id
_entity_poly.type
_entity_poly.pdbx_seq_one_letter_code
_entity_poly.pdbx_strand_id
1 'polypeptide(L)'
;MDTKKTLIISIIAGLLVIVLFMVVYSEPEPEAQSFDEVFLNQLDDVEEINILSGSGAEGSQEVQVEDSDVISQILDDFSDIEIRRTDSRVDASSYIISFDNYIIEMSEDAVMFFTEDGVAAYEIVSDSNHLETIENDLEWEEVDLEDLEDGMEEDIEEEEE
;
A
#
# COMPACT_ATOMS: atom_id res chain seq x y z
N MET A 1 -1.69 -56.87 26.61
CA MET A 1 -2.12 -55.72 25.79
C MET A 1 -1.73 -56.03 24.35
N ASP A 2 -2.68 -56.04 23.40
CA ASP A 2 -2.38 -56.38 22.00
C ASP A 2 -1.36 -55.38 21.43
N THR A 3 -0.21 -55.86 20.98
CA THR A 3 0.87 -55.03 20.41
C THR A 3 0.38 -54.13 19.29
N LYS A 4 -0.63 -54.59 18.52
CA LYS A 4 -1.31 -53.82 17.48
C LYS A 4 -2.10 -52.63 18.03
N LYS A 5 -2.79 -52.79 19.17
CA LYS A 5 -3.55 -51.70 19.82
C LYS A 5 -2.61 -50.64 20.39
N THR A 6 -1.51 -51.06 21.00
CA THR A 6 -0.47 -50.14 21.52
C THR A 6 0.15 -49.33 20.39
N LEU A 7 0.44 -49.95 19.25
CA LEU A 7 1.00 -49.29 18.07
C LEU A 7 0.03 -48.27 17.46
N ILE A 8 -1.26 -48.62 17.34
CA ILE A 8 -2.29 -47.70 16.85
C ILE A 8 -2.44 -46.49 17.78
N ILE A 9 -2.48 -46.69 19.10
CA ILE A 9 -2.57 -45.59 20.08
C ILE A 9 -1.36 -44.66 19.97
N SER A 10 -0.15 -45.21 19.81
CA SER A 10 1.07 -44.41 19.66
C SER A 10 1.06 -43.57 18.38
N ILE A 11 0.52 -44.10 17.27
CA ILE A 11 0.40 -43.35 16.01
C ILE A 11 -0.61 -42.21 16.17
N ILE A 12 -1.76 -42.47 16.79
CA ILE A 12 -2.79 -41.45 17.03
C ILE A 12 -2.25 -40.36 17.96
N ALA A 13 -1.55 -40.73 19.03
CA ALA A 13 -0.94 -39.77 19.95
C ALA A 13 0.13 -38.91 19.24
N GLY A 14 0.96 -39.52 18.38
CA GLY A 14 1.94 -38.78 17.58
C GLY A 14 1.30 -37.80 16.61
N LEU A 15 0.24 -38.21 15.89
CA LEU A 15 -0.52 -37.32 15.01
C LEU A 15 -1.17 -36.17 15.78
N LEU A 16 -1.72 -36.44 16.97
CA LEU A 16 -2.30 -35.40 17.82
C LEU A 16 -1.25 -34.35 18.22
N VAL A 17 -0.04 -34.76 18.56
CA VAL A 17 1.06 -33.83 18.88
C VAL A 17 1.44 -32.99 17.66
N ILE A 18 1.49 -33.58 16.47
CA ILE A 18 1.80 -32.84 15.23
C ILE A 18 0.72 -31.80 14.92
N VAL A 19 -0.56 -32.18 15.03
CA VAL A 19 -1.68 -31.24 14.82
C VAL A 19 -1.66 -30.12 15.85
N LEU A 20 -1.40 -30.44 17.12
CA LEU A 20 -1.34 -29.45 18.19
C LEU A 20 -0.13 -28.53 18.01
N PHE A 21 0.99 -29.04 17.51
CA PHE A 21 2.13 -28.24 17.11
C PHE A 21 1.78 -27.30 15.95
N MET A 22 1.10 -27.77 14.90
CA MET A 22 0.64 -26.88 13.83
C MET A 22 -0.27 -25.77 14.37
N VAL A 23 -1.25 -26.08 15.24
CA VAL A 23 -2.15 -25.05 15.80
C VAL A 23 -1.42 -24.05 16.69
N VAL A 24 -0.40 -24.48 17.46
CA VAL A 24 0.35 -23.60 18.36
C VAL A 24 1.37 -22.73 17.62
N TYR A 25 1.92 -23.23 16.51
CA TYR A 25 3.01 -22.56 15.78
C TYR A 25 2.59 -21.98 14.43
N SER A 26 1.33 -22.13 14.02
CA SER A 26 0.76 -21.35 12.92
C SER A 26 0.52 -19.92 13.41
N GLU A 27 1.27 -18.97 12.89
CA GLU A 27 0.90 -17.56 12.99
C GLU A 27 -0.43 -17.38 12.23
N PRO A 28 -1.46 -16.78 12.86
CA PRO A 28 -2.69 -16.47 12.14
C PRO A 28 -2.35 -15.54 10.98
N GLU A 29 -2.97 -15.76 9.82
CA GLU A 29 -2.89 -14.77 8.75
C GLU A 29 -3.39 -13.41 9.28
N PRO A 30 -2.74 -12.30 8.89
CA PRO A 30 -3.20 -10.99 9.31
C PRO A 30 -4.64 -10.78 8.86
N GLU A 31 -5.48 -10.36 9.80
CA GLU A 31 -6.88 -10.03 9.50
C GLU A 31 -6.94 -8.79 8.60
N ALA A 32 -7.94 -8.75 7.72
CA ALA A 32 -8.23 -7.56 6.93
C ALA A 32 -8.65 -6.41 7.86
N GLN A 33 -8.22 -5.20 7.52
CA GLN A 33 -8.50 -3.96 8.26
C GLN A 33 -9.02 -2.93 7.25
N SER A 34 -9.83 -1.97 7.70
CA SER A 34 -10.22 -0.88 6.81
C SER A 34 -9.03 0.05 6.56
N PHE A 35 -8.96 0.59 5.35
CA PHE A 35 -7.96 1.57 4.98
C PHE A 35 -8.03 2.83 5.86
N ASP A 36 -9.23 3.23 6.26
CA ASP A 36 -9.45 4.32 7.23
C ASP A 36 -8.70 4.12 8.53
N GLU A 37 -8.84 2.94 9.14
CA GLU A 37 -8.23 2.61 10.43
C GLU A 37 -6.71 2.60 10.34
N VAL A 38 -6.17 2.16 9.20
CA VAL A 38 -4.73 2.05 8.99
C VAL A 38 -4.12 3.37 8.55
N PHE A 39 -4.81 4.21 7.78
CA PHE A 39 -4.22 5.37 7.13
C PHE A 39 -5.04 6.66 7.25
N LEU A 40 -6.30 6.72 6.80
CA LEU A 40 -7.02 8.01 6.73
C LEU A 40 -7.16 8.71 8.09
N ASN A 41 -7.30 7.94 9.17
CA ASN A 41 -7.35 8.51 10.53
C ASN A 41 -6.04 9.17 10.99
N GLN A 42 -4.94 8.98 10.27
CA GLN A 42 -3.65 9.63 10.53
C GLN A 42 -3.48 10.93 9.73
N LEU A 43 -4.31 11.17 8.72
CA LEU A 43 -4.29 12.40 7.96
C LEU A 43 -5.06 13.49 8.71
N ASP A 44 -4.37 14.55 9.12
CA ASP A 44 -4.98 15.75 9.69
C ASP A 44 -5.14 16.81 8.59
N ASP A 45 -6.38 17.27 8.36
CA ASP A 45 -6.74 18.40 7.48
C ASP A 45 -5.93 18.46 6.16
N VAL A 46 -6.18 17.51 5.24
CA VAL A 46 -5.53 17.47 3.92
C VAL A 46 -5.96 18.68 3.08
N GLU A 47 -5.03 19.59 2.82
CA GLU A 47 -5.25 20.78 1.98
C GLU A 47 -4.84 20.56 0.51
N GLU A 48 -3.91 19.65 0.26
CA GLU A 48 -3.34 19.38 -1.06
C GLU A 48 -3.01 17.89 -1.22
N ILE A 49 -3.23 17.35 -2.42
CA ILE A 49 -2.77 16.03 -2.84
C ILE A 49 -1.98 16.17 -4.13
N ASN A 50 -0.79 15.59 -4.20
CA ASN A 50 -0.07 15.44 -5.46
C ASN A 50 -0.14 13.99 -5.92
N ILE A 51 -0.51 13.78 -7.18
CA ILE A 51 -0.69 12.44 -7.74
C ILE A 51 0.18 12.34 -8.97
N LEU A 52 1.04 11.32 -8.99
CA LEU A 52 1.89 10.96 -10.12
C LEU A 52 1.47 9.58 -10.61
N SER A 53 1.11 9.49 -11.89
CA SER A 53 0.83 8.22 -12.57
C SER A 53 2.14 7.61 -13.11
N GLY A 54 2.43 6.36 -12.76
CA GLY A 54 3.55 5.54 -13.27
C GLY A 54 3.10 4.10 -13.57
N SER A 55 3.68 3.25 -14.40
CA SER A 55 4.73 3.37 -15.41
C SER A 55 4.19 2.78 -16.73
N GLY A 56 4.09 3.62 -17.75
CA GLY A 56 3.83 3.21 -19.13
C GLY A 56 4.87 3.86 -20.05
N ALA A 57 5.13 3.28 -21.21
CA ALA A 57 6.09 3.80 -22.20
C ALA A 57 5.68 5.15 -22.84
N GLU A 58 4.64 5.80 -22.31
CA GLU A 58 3.98 7.00 -22.85
C GLU A 58 4.19 8.25 -21.99
N GLY A 59 5.11 8.20 -21.02
CA GLY A 59 5.43 9.32 -20.13
C GLY A 59 4.75 9.22 -18.77
N SER A 60 5.26 9.96 -17.79
CA SER A 60 4.61 10.11 -16.49
C SER A 60 3.69 11.32 -16.54
N GLN A 61 2.58 11.28 -15.80
CA GLN A 61 1.64 12.39 -15.70
C GLN A 61 1.47 12.75 -14.24
N GLU A 62 1.40 14.04 -13.95
CA GLU A 62 1.19 14.54 -12.59
C GLU A 62 -0.02 15.46 -12.53
N VAL A 63 -0.59 15.56 -11.33
CA VAL A 63 -1.65 16.51 -11.02
C VAL A 63 -1.55 16.89 -9.55
N GLN A 64 -1.62 18.20 -9.29
CA GLN A 64 -1.78 18.76 -7.95
C GLN A 64 -3.25 19.12 -7.75
N VAL A 65 -3.85 18.60 -6.69
CA VAL A 65 -5.26 18.80 -6.35
C VAL A 65 -5.35 19.62 -5.07
N GLU A 66 -5.85 20.84 -5.18
CA GLU A 66 -6.15 21.75 -4.04
C GLU A 66 -7.67 21.92 -3.81
N ASP A 67 -8.50 21.40 -4.72
CA ASP A 67 -9.95 21.51 -4.60
C ASP A 67 -10.47 20.55 -3.51
N SER A 68 -10.97 21.12 -2.41
CA SER A 68 -11.45 20.35 -1.27
C SER A 68 -12.57 19.37 -1.59
N ASP A 69 -13.41 19.67 -2.59
CA ASP A 69 -14.49 18.76 -3.00
C ASP A 69 -13.92 17.56 -3.77
N VAL A 70 -12.86 17.76 -4.55
CA VAL A 70 -12.15 16.67 -5.27
C VAL A 70 -11.32 15.84 -4.28
N ILE A 71 -10.57 16.49 -3.39
CA ILE A 71 -9.85 15.83 -2.29
C ILE A 71 -10.79 14.94 -1.49
N SER A 72 -11.96 15.47 -1.11
CA SER A 72 -12.95 14.71 -0.34
C SER A 72 -13.47 13.48 -1.11
N GLN A 73 -13.66 13.58 -2.44
CA GLN A 73 -14.06 12.45 -3.28
C GLN A 73 -12.97 11.37 -3.35
N ILE A 74 -11.71 11.77 -3.55
CA ILE A 74 -10.56 10.84 -3.55
C ILE A 74 -10.47 10.09 -2.22
N LEU A 75 -10.62 10.80 -1.10
CA LEU A 75 -10.57 10.18 0.23
C LEU A 75 -11.79 9.27 0.50
N ASP A 76 -12.97 9.64 -0.01
CA ASP A 76 -14.20 8.81 0.08
C ASP A 76 -14.02 7.50 -0.71
N ASP A 77 -13.47 7.56 -1.92
CA ASP A 77 -13.14 6.40 -2.76
C ASP A 77 -12.21 5.41 -2.01
N PHE A 78 -11.29 5.92 -1.19
CA PHE A 78 -10.38 5.10 -0.40
C PHE A 78 -11.02 4.49 0.86
N SER A 79 -12.10 5.08 1.36
CA SER A 79 -12.64 4.71 2.67
C SER A 79 -13.26 3.31 2.72
N ASP A 80 -13.77 2.85 1.57
CA ASP A 80 -14.37 1.52 1.41
C ASP A 80 -13.34 0.40 1.18
N ILE A 81 -12.04 0.72 1.14
CA ILE A 81 -10.99 -0.28 0.92
C ILE A 81 -10.79 -1.13 2.19
N GLU A 82 -10.84 -2.45 2.03
CA GLU A 82 -10.31 -3.40 3.00
C GLU A 82 -8.91 -3.84 2.57
N ILE A 83 -7.94 -3.76 3.47
CA ILE A 83 -6.54 -4.09 3.22
C ILE A 83 -6.02 -5.18 4.16
N ARG A 84 -5.11 -6.00 3.65
CA ARG A 84 -4.44 -7.06 4.42
C ARG A 84 -2.94 -6.91 4.32
N ARG A 85 -2.27 -6.75 5.47
CA ARG A 85 -0.80 -6.65 5.52
C ARG A 85 -0.15 -7.89 4.92
N THR A 86 0.88 -7.68 4.11
CA THR A 86 1.65 -8.78 3.50
C THR A 86 3.14 -8.51 3.60
N ASP A 87 3.91 -9.57 3.80
CA ASP A 87 5.38 -9.55 3.66
C ASP A 87 5.82 -9.89 2.22
N SER A 88 4.86 -10.20 1.35
CA SER A 88 5.13 -10.48 -0.06
C SER A 88 5.35 -9.19 -0.83
N ARG A 89 6.13 -9.30 -1.91
CA ARG A 89 6.26 -8.18 -2.86
C ARG A 89 4.92 -7.96 -3.56
N VAL A 90 4.39 -6.75 -3.47
CA VAL A 90 3.21 -6.28 -4.20
C VAL A 90 3.63 -5.32 -5.30
N ASP A 91 2.76 -5.14 -6.29
CA ASP A 91 2.91 -4.12 -7.33
C ASP A 91 1.81 -3.07 -7.12
N ALA A 92 2.16 -1.99 -6.43
CA ALA A 92 1.28 -0.86 -6.15
C ALA A 92 1.66 0.37 -7.00
N SER A 93 2.48 0.19 -8.04
CA SER A 93 3.18 1.31 -8.68
C SER A 93 2.37 2.10 -9.72
N SER A 94 1.05 1.92 -9.77
CA SER A 94 0.15 2.61 -10.73
C SER A 94 0.05 4.11 -10.44
N TYR A 95 -0.14 4.45 -9.17
CA TYR A 95 -0.23 5.84 -8.71
C TYR A 95 0.66 6.04 -7.49
N ILE A 96 1.46 7.10 -7.52
CA ILE A 96 2.15 7.62 -6.34
C ILE A 96 1.34 8.83 -5.89
N ILE A 97 0.75 8.74 -4.71
CA ILE A 97 -0.08 9.79 -4.12
C ILE A 97 0.64 10.31 -2.89
N SER A 98 0.91 11.61 -2.84
CA SER A 98 1.51 12.26 -1.68
C SER A 98 0.53 13.23 -1.02
N PHE A 99 0.49 13.17 0.30
CA PHE A 99 -0.25 14.06 1.19
C PHE A 99 0.78 14.63 2.14
N ASP A 100 1.05 15.93 2.16
CA ASP A 100 2.01 16.59 3.09
C ASP A 100 3.27 15.76 3.45
N ASN A 101 3.18 14.90 4.49
CA ASN A 101 4.26 14.06 5.02
C ASN A 101 4.12 12.54 4.74
N TYR A 102 3.17 12.13 3.92
CA TYR A 102 2.85 10.74 3.61
C TYR A 102 2.95 10.50 2.11
N ILE A 103 3.53 9.37 1.74
CA ILE A 103 3.52 8.89 0.36
C ILE A 103 2.90 7.51 0.36
N ILE A 104 1.95 7.30 -0.54
CA ILE A 104 1.39 5.99 -0.83
C ILE A 104 1.64 5.65 -2.30
N GLU A 105 1.98 4.40 -2.54
CA GLU A 105 1.87 3.80 -3.88
C GLU A 105 0.61 2.96 -3.88
N MET A 106 -0.25 3.13 -4.88
CA MET A 106 -1.53 2.45 -4.99
C MET A 106 -1.79 1.92 -6.41
N SER A 107 -2.36 0.71 -6.49
CA SER A 107 -2.92 0.09 -7.69
C SER A 107 -4.27 -0.54 -7.35
N GLU A 108 -4.97 -1.10 -8.34
CA GLU A 108 -6.25 -1.80 -8.14
C GLU A 108 -6.17 -2.93 -7.08
N ASP A 109 -5.02 -3.57 -6.92
CA ASP A 109 -4.86 -4.76 -6.09
C ASP A 109 -4.00 -4.55 -4.83
N ALA A 110 -3.32 -3.41 -4.70
CA ALA A 110 -2.31 -3.24 -3.68
C ALA A 110 -2.09 -1.79 -3.26
N VAL A 111 -1.62 -1.62 -2.03
CA VAL A 111 -1.12 -0.35 -1.52
C VAL A 111 0.18 -0.54 -0.75
N MET A 112 1.12 0.39 -0.92
CA MET A 112 2.31 0.52 -0.09
C MET A 112 2.34 1.89 0.57
N PHE A 113 2.56 1.91 1.87
CA PHE A 113 2.70 3.13 2.65
C PHE A 113 4.17 3.38 2.96
N PHE A 114 4.63 4.59 2.66
CA PHE A 114 5.96 5.07 2.99
C PHE A 114 5.83 6.08 4.11
N THR A 115 6.43 5.73 5.25
CA THR A 115 6.45 6.56 6.46
C THR A 115 7.88 6.72 6.94
N GLU A 116 8.13 7.64 7.88
CA GLU A 116 9.44 7.78 8.53
C GLU A 116 9.91 6.48 9.21
N ASP A 117 8.96 5.67 9.71
CA ASP A 117 9.23 4.40 10.42
C ASP A 117 9.49 3.21 9.48
N GLY A 118 9.30 3.39 8.16
CA GLY A 118 9.57 2.41 7.13
C GLY A 118 8.43 2.23 6.13
N VAL A 119 8.50 1.11 5.41
CA VAL A 119 7.55 0.76 4.34
C VAL A 119 6.68 -0.41 4.79
N ALA A 120 5.37 -0.30 4.56
CA ALA A 120 4.42 -1.35 4.82
C ALA A 120 3.59 -1.65 3.56
N ALA A 121 3.52 -2.92 3.17
CA ALA A 121 2.81 -3.40 2.00
C ALA A 121 1.51 -4.12 2.38
N TYR A 122 0.47 -3.88 1.59
CA TYR A 122 -0.85 -4.45 1.80
C TYR A 122 -1.45 -4.90 0.46
N GLU A 123 -2.20 -6.00 0.52
CA GLU A 123 -3.11 -6.41 -0.55
C GLU A 123 -4.47 -5.76 -0.31
N ILE A 124 -5.11 -5.26 -1.36
CA ILE A 124 -6.51 -4.84 -1.32
C ILE A 124 -7.36 -6.09 -1.47
N VAL A 125 -8.28 -6.31 -0.54
CA VAL A 125 -9.13 -7.52 -0.48
C VAL A 125 -10.62 -7.22 -0.67
N SER A 126 -10.99 -5.95 -0.65
CA SER A 126 -12.31 -5.46 -1.04
C SER A 126 -12.45 -5.35 -2.57
N ASP A 127 -13.66 -5.51 -3.07
CA ASP A 127 -14.04 -5.20 -4.45
C ASP A 127 -14.59 -3.76 -4.46
N SER A 128 -13.69 -2.77 -4.52
CA SER A 128 -14.00 -1.33 -4.49
C SER A 128 -13.37 -0.59 -5.67
N ASN A 129 -14.08 0.39 -6.23
CA ASN A 129 -13.58 1.24 -7.31
C ASN A 129 -12.82 2.45 -6.75
N HIS A 130 -11.80 2.17 -5.95
CA HIS A 130 -11.11 3.19 -5.15
C HIS A 130 -10.21 4.14 -5.96
N LEU A 131 -10.13 3.96 -7.28
CA LEU A 131 -9.40 4.83 -8.21
C LEU A 131 -10.35 5.67 -9.08
N GLU A 132 -11.67 5.63 -8.84
CA GLU A 132 -12.68 6.24 -9.72
C GLU A 132 -12.42 7.72 -9.98
N THR A 133 -12.26 8.51 -8.91
CA THR A 133 -12.01 9.95 -9.03
C THR A 133 -10.66 10.22 -9.71
N ILE A 134 -9.62 9.47 -9.35
CA ILE A 134 -8.27 9.63 -9.91
C ILE A 134 -8.26 9.37 -11.42
N GLU A 135 -8.97 8.35 -11.88
CA GLU A 135 -8.97 7.93 -13.29
C GLU A 135 -9.87 8.79 -14.18
N ASN A 136 -10.96 9.33 -13.65
CA ASN A 136 -12.01 9.93 -14.48
C ASN A 136 -12.16 11.43 -14.33
N ASP A 137 -11.79 12.00 -13.18
CA ASP A 137 -12.16 13.37 -12.81
C ASP A 137 -10.97 14.33 -12.69
N LEU A 138 -9.74 13.83 -12.89
CA LEU A 138 -8.53 14.65 -12.84
C LEU A 138 -8.07 15.13 -14.22
N GLU A 139 -7.62 16.38 -14.28
CA GLU A 139 -6.98 16.97 -15.45
C GLU A 139 -5.46 16.83 -15.31
N TRP A 140 -4.88 15.91 -16.07
CA TRP A 140 -3.46 15.56 -15.97
C TRP A 140 -2.53 16.49 -16.75
N GLU A 141 -1.37 16.77 -16.16
CA GLU A 141 -0.26 17.44 -16.81
C GLU A 141 0.84 16.42 -17.19
N GLU A 142 1.37 16.52 -18.41
CA GLU A 142 2.48 15.66 -18.85
C GLU A 142 3.78 16.09 -18.15
N VAL A 143 4.49 15.14 -17.55
CA VAL A 143 5.80 15.37 -16.94
C VAL A 143 6.89 15.07 -17.96
N ASP A 144 7.62 16.12 -18.38
CA ASP A 144 8.81 15.94 -19.20
C ASP A 144 10.00 15.56 -18.30
N LEU A 145 10.41 14.30 -18.37
CA LEU A 145 11.50 13.76 -17.54
C LEU A 145 12.87 14.39 -17.86
N GLU A 146 12.99 15.12 -18.97
CA GLU A 146 14.21 15.86 -19.34
C GLU A 146 14.44 17.11 -18.44
N ASP A 147 13.39 17.70 -17.86
CA ASP A 147 13.49 18.89 -17.00
C ASP A 147 13.97 18.59 -15.56
N LEU A 148 13.94 17.32 -15.13
CA LEU A 148 14.38 16.89 -13.79
C LEU A 148 15.89 16.63 -13.69
N GLU A 149 16.60 16.45 -14.82
CA GLU A 149 18.07 16.29 -14.82
C GLU A 149 18.81 17.64 -14.72
N ASP A 150 18.28 18.71 -15.29
CA ASP A 150 18.96 20.03 -15.30
C ASP A 150 18.89 20.78 -13.95
N GLY A 151 17.93 20.44 -13.08
CA GLY A 151 17.75 21.10 -11.77
C GLY A 151 18.72 20.66 -10.66
N MET A 152 19.52 19.60 -10.88
CA MET A 152 20.47 19.06 -9.88
C MET A 152 21.92 19.49 -10.10
N GLU A 153 22.25 20.20 -11.19
CA GLU A 153 23.62 20.64 -11.47
C GLU A 153 23.96 22.06 -10.98
N GLU A 154 23.00 22.88 -10.53
CA GLU A 154 23.28 24.31 -10.22
C GLU A 154 23.68 24.64 -8.76
N ASP A 155 23.62 23.72 -7.79
CA ASP A 155 23.87 24.04 -6.36
C ASP A 155 25.19 23.51 -5.77
N ILE A 156 26.23 23.33 -6.59
CA ILE A 156 27.60 23.06 -6.10
C ILE A 156 28.61 24.07 -6.65
N GLU A 157 28.42 25.36 -6.38
CA GLU A 157 29.53 26.33 -6.43
C GLU A 157 29.62 27.19 -5.17
N GLU A 158 30.74 26.97 -4.46
CA GLU A 158 31.52 27.92 -3.67
C GLU A 158 31.03 28.41 -2.30
N GLU A 159 31.38 27.68 -1.24
CA GLU A 159 31.91 28.31 -0.02
C GLU A 159 33.25 27.66 0.39
N GLU A 160 34.35 28.15 -0.20
CA GLU A 160 35.66 28.16 0.47
C GLU A 160 36.27 29.56 0.35
N GLU A 161 36.14 30.36 1.41
CA GLU A 161 37.09 31.46 1.75
C GLU A 161 37.83 31.13 3.05
#